data_AF-M6FTV0-F1
#
_entry.id   AF-M6FTV0-F1
#
_cell.length_a   1.000
_cell.length_b   1.000
_cell.length_c   1.000
_cell.angle_alpha   90.00
_cell.angle_beta   90.00
_cell.angle_gamma   90.00
#
_symmetry.space_group_name_H-M   'P 1'
#
loop_
_entity.id
_entity.type
_entity.pdbx_description
1 polymer ?
#
loop_
_entity_poly.entity_id
_entity_poly.type
_entity_poly.pdbx_seq_one_letter_code
_entity_poly.pdbx_strand_id
1 'polypeptide(L)'
;MKNNVGIGSSDFIPSTNALVPIVYYVNKFNSKLDDDSINGILFWYLAATGLGRFTGGAEAQIDNDIKAINSEAPIQNLVKNLRRSVASFEFTPEMIAGEYRTNKFMPLLFSLCRKKEAKDWFNGINLNTGNHGSEN
;
A
#
# COMPACT_ATOMS: atom_id res chain seq x y z
N MET A 1 -29.80 -0.72 -17.89
CA MET A 1 -28.45 -1.26 -18.18
C MET A 1 -27.72 -1.38 -16.85
N LYS A 2 -27.44 -2.62 -16.42
CA LYS A 2 -26.98 -2.96 -15.06
C LYS A 2 -25.44 -2.90 -14.98
N ASN A 3 -24.97 -2.40 -13.84
CA ASN A 3 -23.57 -2.24 -13.43
C ASN A 3 -22.73 -3.50 -13.68
N ASN A 4 -21.67 -3.36 -14.48
CA ASN A 4 -20.88 -4.49 -14.99
C ASN A 4 -19.42 -4.53 -14.54
N VAL A 5 -19.02 -3.73 -13.55
CA VAL A 5 -17.70 -3.87 -12.92
C VAL A 5 -17.85 -3.40 -11.48
N GLY A 6 -17.83 -4.31 -10.52
CA GLY A 6 -17.94 -4.04 -9.08
C GLY A 6 -16.76 -3.25 -8.48
N ILE A 7 -16.23 -2.26 -9.19
CA ILE A 7 -15.32 -1.24 -8.63
C ILE A 7 -16.22 -0.10 -8.13
N GLY A 8 -17.01 -0.41 -7.11
CA GLY A 8 -17.88 0.51 -6.41
C GLY A 8 -17.20 1.00 -5.13
N SER A 9 -16.29 1.96 -5.29
CA SER A 9 -15.90 3.02 -4.34
C SER A 9 -14.40 3.27 -4.33
N SER A 10 -14.02 4.55 -4.36
CA SER A 10 -12.67 5.03 -4.04
C SER A 10 -12.22 4.69 -2.61
N ASP A 11 -13.09 4.09 -1.79
CA ASP A 11 -12.87 3.80 -0.38
C ASP A 11 -11.77 2.75 -0.15
N PHE A 12 -11.44 1.98 -1.19
CA PHE A 12 -10.39 0.95 -1.14
C PHE A 12 -9.04 1.38 -1.69
N ILE A 13 -8.90 2.62 -2.19
CA ILE A 13 -7.60 3.17 -2.63
C ILE A 13 -7.11 4.07 -1.50
N PRO A 14 -6.14 3.61 -0.69
CA PRO A 14 -5.70 4.37 0.47
C PRO A 14 -5.18 5.79 0.09
N SER A 15 -4.59 5.94 -1.10
CA SER A 15 -4.19 7.23 -1.68
C SER A 15 -4.07 7.16 -3.20
N THR A 16 -4.85 7.96 -3.93
CA THR A 16 -4.75 8.11 -5.39
C THR A 16 -3.40 8.69 -5.81
N ASN A 17 -2.83 9.62 -5.03
CA ASN A 17 -1.54 10.23 -5.32
C ASN A 17 -0.39 9.21 -5.28
N ALA A 18 -0.45 8.26 -4.34
CA ALA A 18 0.54 7.19 -4.24
C ALA A 18 0.50 6.21 -5.43
N LEU A 19 -0.60 6.15 -6.19
CA LEU A 19 -0.69 5.33 -7.39
C LEU A 19 0.17 5.87 -8.53
N VAL A 20 0.39 7.19 -8.62
CA VAL A 20 1.15 7.77 -9.74
C VAL A 20 2.60 7.22 -9.77
N PRO A 21 3.36 7.24 -8.66
CA PRO A 21 4.70 6.64 -8.64
C PRO A 21 4.68 5.11 -8.81
N ILE A 22 3.66 4.40 -8.30
CA ILE A 22 3.52 2.94 -8.54
C ILE A 22 3.38 2.65 -10.03
N VAL A 23 2.43 3.29 -10.70
CA VAL A 23 2.16 3.04 -12.12
C VAL A 23 3.38 3.38 -12.94
N TYR A 24 4.06 4.49 -12.62
CA TYR A 24 5.31 4.86 -13.27
C TYR A 24 6.42 3.82 -13.07
N TYR A 25 6.60 3.34 -11.84
CA TYR A 25 7.58 2.30 -11.50
C TYR A 25 7.30 0.99 -12.26
N VAL A 26 6.06 0.49 -12.21
CA VAL A 26 5.67 -0.75 -12.88
C VAL A 26 5.82 -0.63 -14.40
N ASN A 27 5.37 0.48 -15.00
CA ASN A 27 5.53 0.68 -16.43
C ASN A 27 7.01 0.68 -16.86
N LYS A 28 7.88 1.32 -16.06
CA LYS A 28 9.31 1.39 -16.35
C LYS A 28 10.02 0.04 -16.23
N PHE A 29 9.66 -0.76 -15.23
CA PHE A 29 10.36 -1.99 -14.89
C PHE A 29 9.59 -3.27 -15.21
N ASN A 30 8.50 -3.20 -15.98
CA ASN A 30 7.49 -4.26 -16.18
C ASN A 30 8.08 -5.67 -16.44
N SER A 31 9.20 -5.78 -17.17
CA SER A 31 9.86 -7.06 -17.48
C SER A 31 10.96 -7.49 -16.48
N LYS A 32 11.20 -6.70 -15.43
CA LYS A 32 12.29 -6.84 -14.45
C LYS A 32 11.80 -6.78 -13.00
N LEU A 33 10.49 -6.91 -12.77
CA LEU A 33 9.92 -6.94 -11.42
C LEU A 33 10.18 -8.30 -10.79
N ASP A 34 11.28 -8.41 -10.03
CA ASP A 34 11.51 -9.53 -9.11
C ASP A 34 10.73 -9.34 -7.80
N ASP A 35 10.69 -10.40 -6.99
CA ASP A 35 9.95 -10.40 -5.72
C ASP A 35 10.43 -9.28 -4.77
N ASP A 36 11.72 -8.98 -4.76
CA ASP A 36 12.29 -7.93 -3.91
C ASP A 36 11.84 -6.53 -4.36
N SER A 37 11.82 -6.29 -5.67
CA SER A 37 11.33 -5.04 -6.26
C SER A 37 9.84 -4.85 -5.97
N ILE A 38 9.05 -5.92 -6.11
CA ILE A 38 7.62 -5.93 -5.80
C ILE A 38 7.40 -5.65 -4.30
N ASN A 39 8.11 -6.35 -3.42
CA ASN A 39 8.00 -6.15 -1.98
C ASN A 39 8.38 -4.72 -1.58
N GLY A 40 9.44 -4.17 -2.17
CA GLY A 40 9.92 -2.83 -1.86
C GLY A 40 8.99 -1.72 -2.33
N ILE A 41 8.42 -1.82 -3.53
CA ILE A 41 7.46 -0.81 -4.02
C ILE A 41 6.13 -0.89 -3.26
N LEU A 42 5.66 -2.09 -2.91
CA LEU A 42 4.48 -2.28 -2.07
C LEU A 42 4.69 -1.72 -0.67
N PHE A 43 5.85 -1.98 -0.06
CA PHE A 43 6.21 -1.39 1.23
C PHE A 43 6.15 0.13 1.17
N TRP A 44 6.78 0.75 0.16
CA TRP A 44 6.78 2.19 0.00
C TRP A 44 5.35 2.75 -0.14
N TYR A 45 4.49 2.12 -0.94
CA TYR A 45 3.12 2.59 -1.16
C TYR A 45 2.28 2.56 0.11
N LEU A 46 2.36 1.47 0.86
CA LEU A 46 1.61 1.30 2.10
C LEU A 46 2.11 2.27 3.17
N ALA A 47 3.43 2.46 3.28
CA ALA A 47 4.03 3.41 4.19
C ALA A 47 3.72 4.87 3.81
N ALA A 48 3.83 5.23 2.52
CA ALA A 48 3.53 6.57 2.03
C ALA A 48 2.08 6.95 2.26
N THR A 49 1.18 5.99 2.10
CA THR A 49 -0.23 6.22 2.38
C THR A 49 -0.53 6.30 3.87
N GLY A 50 -0.06 5.31 4.61
CA GLY A 50 -0.31 5.19 6.04
C GLY A 50 0.20 6.39 6.84
N LEU A 51 1.41 6.84 6.52
CA LEU A 51 2.08 7.97 7.16
C LEU A 51 1.66 9.32 6.57
N GLY A 52 0.69 9.34 5.66
CA GLY A 52 0.12 10.57 5.12
C GLY A 52 1.12 11.42 4.33
N ARG A 53 2.03 10.80 3.56
CA ARG A 53 3.04 11.51 2.75
C ARG A 53 2.42 12.66 1.97
N PHE A 54 1.33 12.38 1.27
CA PHE A 54 0.70 13.28 0.31
C PHE A 54 -0.27 14.31 0.90
N THR A 55 -0.28 14.56 2.21
CA THR A 55 -1.16 15.57 2.84
C THR A 55 -0.65 17.01 2.70
N GLY A 56 0.61 17.22 2.30
CA GLY A 56 1.20 18.55 2.11
C GLY A 56 2.08 18.63 0.87
N GLY A 57 1.54 19.19 -0.23
CA GLY A 57 2.29 19.42 -1.47
C GLY A 57 2.47 18.16 -2.33
N ALA A 58 1.36 17.48 -2.66
CA ALA A 58 1.39 16.20 -3.37
C ALA A 58 2.12 16.24 -4.72
N GLU A 59 1.95 17.30 -5.53
CA GLU A 59 2.62 17.43 -6.83
C GLU A 59 4.14 17.40 -6.70
N ALA A 60 4.70 18.25 -5.84
CA ALA A 60 6.15 18.30 -5.61
C ALA A 60 6.71 16.98 -5.07
N GLN A 61 5.93 16.26 -4.27
CA GLN A 61 6.32 14.95 -3.76
C GLN A 61 6.30 13.88 -4.85
N ILE A 62 5.28 13.87 -5.70
CA ILE A 62 5.17 12.99 -6.87
C ILE A 62 6.36 13.23 -7.82
N ASP A 63 6.68 14.49 -8.11
CA ASP A 63 7.83 14.84 -8.95
C ASP A 63 9.15 14.32 -8.37
N ASN A 64 9.35 14.45 -7.07
CA ASN A 64 10.53 13.92 -6.39
C ASN A 64 10.59 12.39 -6.41
N ASP A 65 9.44 11.72 -6.35
CA ASP A 65 9.36 10.26 -6.41
C ASP A 65 9.59 9.74 -7.83
N ILE A 66 9.10 10.42 -8.86
CA ILE A 66 9.44 10.12 -10.27
C ILE A 66 10.95 10.26 -10.51
N LYS A 67 11.58 11.32 -9.98
CA LYS A 67 13.05 11.48 -10.03
C LYS A 67 13.76 10.33 -9.31
N ALA A 68 13.29 9.92 -8.14
CA ALA A 68 13.84 8.78 -7.41
C ALA A 68 13.72 7.48 -8.22
N ILE A 69 12.59 7.24 -8.89
CA ILE A 69 12.38 6.07 -9.75
C ILE A 69 13.35 6.04 -10.94
N ASN A 70 13.82 7.21 -11.38
CA ASN A 70 14.80 7.33 -12.45
C ASN A 70 16.27 7.16 -12.03
N SER A 71 16.53 6.97 -10.73
CA SER A 71 17.88 6.73 -10.21
C SER A 71 18.33 5.27 -10.32
N GLU A 72 19.59 5.01 -9.98
CA GLU A 72 20.18 3.66 -9.93
C GLU A 72 19.58 2.79 -8.82
N ALA A 73 19.07 3.39 -7.75
CA ALA A 73 18.45 2.69 -6.62
C ALA A 73 17.02 3.20 -6.34
N PRO A 74 16.05 2.89 -7.22
CA PRO A 74 14.70 3.46 -7.17
C PRO A 74 13.99 3.34 -5.82
N ILE A 75 13.88 2.11 -5.30
CA ILE A 75 13.12 1.82 -4.07
C ILE A 75 13.80 2.46 -2.85
N GLN A 76 15.12 2.39 -2.76
CA GLN A 76 15.87 2.98 -1.66
C GLN A 76 15.68 4.50 -1.62
N ASN A 77 15.70 5.15 -2.79
CA ASN A 77 15.48 6.59 -2.90
C ASN A 77 14.02 6.99 -2.64
N LEU A 78 13.04 6.18 -3.04
CA LEU A 78 11.64 6.36 -2.67
C LEU A 78 11.44 6.32 -1.15
N VAL A 79 12.02 5.33 -0.47
CA VAL A 79 11.97 5.22 1.01
C VAL A 79 12.70 6.38 1.69
N LYS A 80 13.84 6.81 1.13
CA LYS A 80 14.58 7.98 1.63
C LYS A 80 13.77 9.27 1.52
N ASN A 81 13.09 9.47 0.39
CA ASN A 81 12.19 10.61 0.19
C ASN A 81 11.02 10.56 1.17
N LEU A 82 10.43 9.38 1.39
CA LEU A 82 9.36 9.16 2.34
C LEU A 82 9.77 9.53 3.77
N ARG A 83 10.91 9.02 4.26
CA ARG A 83 11.42 9.33 5.60
C ARG A 83 11.65 10.81 5.85
N ARG A 84 11.96 11.58 4.81
CA ARG A 84 12.17 13.04 4.90
C ARG A 84 10.86 13.83 4.98
N SER A 85 9.75 13.28 4.49
CA SER A 85 8.48 14.00 4.38
C SER A 85 7.51 13.74 5.53
N VAL A 86 7.78 12.72 6.35
CA VAL A 86 6.88 12.29 7.43
C VAL A 86 7.52 12.59 8.77
N ALA A 87 6.70 12.96 9.77
CA ALA A 87 7.19 13.32 11.10
C ALA A 87 7.79 12.12 11.85
N SER A 88 7.22 10.93 11.66
CA SER A 88 7.73 9.67 12.22
C SER A 88 7.61 8.56 11.19
N PHE A 89 8.58 7.64 11.21
CA PHE A 89 8.57 6.42 10.40
C PHE A 89 8.24 5.18 11.26
N GLU A 90 7.55 5.39 12.37
CA GLU A 90 7.09 4.33 13.26
C GLU A 90 5.64 3.99 12.96
N PHE A 91 5.34 2.68 12.97
CA PHE A 91 3.97 2.17 12.92
C PHE A 91 3.58 1.77 14.34
N THR A 92 2.60 2.44 14.91
CA THR A 92 2.12 2.12 16.26
C THR A 92 0.83 1.31 16.21
N PRO A 93 0.53 0.46 17.22
CA PRO A 93 -0.73 -0.29 17.29
C PRO A 93 -1.96 0.61 17.22
N GLU A 94 -1.89 1.83 17.75
CA GLU A 94 -2.99 2.81 17.76
C GLU A 94 -3.34 3.32 16.37
N MET A 95 -2.39 3.31 15.43
CA MET A 95 -2.65 3.64 14.02
C MET A 95 -3.52 2.58 13.32
N ILE A 96 -3.57 1.39 13.92
CA ILE A 96 -4.28 0.21 13.43
C ILE A 96 -5.54 -0.06 14.26
N ALA A 97 -5.55 0.33 15.53
CA ALA A 97 -6.68 0.21 16.43
C ALA A 97 -7.86 1.09 15.97
N GLY A 98 -9.07 0.52 15.85
CA GLY A 98 -10.28 1.24 15.44
C GLY A 98 -11.05 0.57 14.30
N GLU A 99 -11.69 1.37 13.43
CA GLU A 99 -12.55 0.88 12.34
C GLU A 99 -11.77 0.05 11.30
N TYR A 100 -11.88 -1.28 11.43
CA TYR A 100 -11.22 -2.22 10.52
C TYR A 100 -11.70 -2.16 9.06
N ARG A 101 -12.88 -1.57 8.79
CA ARG A 101 -13.46 -1.50 7.44
C ARG A 101 -12.87 -0.39 6.56
N THR A 102 -12.45 0.72 7.17
CA THR A 102 -12.00 1.95 6.48
C THR A 102 -10.54 2.28 6.76
N ASN A 103 -9.85 1.46 7.57
CA ASN A 103 -8.47 1.72 7.93
C ASN A 103 -7.53 1.56 6.71
N LYS A 104 -6.86 2.65 6.35
CA LYS A 104 -5.84 2.72 5.27
C LYS A 104 -4.67 1.72 5.42
N PHE A 105 -4.45 1.19 6.62
CA PHE A 105 -3.45 0.15 6.89
C PHE A 105 -3.98 -1.29 6.71
N MET A 106 -5.29 -1.48 6.50
CA MET A 106 -5.89 -2.82 6.43
C MET A 106 -5.33 -3.68 5.29
N PRO A 107 -5.09 -3.17 4.06
CA PRO A 107 -4.45 -3.95 3.00
C PRO A 107 -3.02 -4.41 3.34
N LEU A 108 -2.25 -3.57 4.07
CA LEU A 108 -0.91 -3.92 4.55
C LEU A 108 -0.97 -5.05 5.58
N LEU A 109 -1.85 -4.92 6.57
CA LEU A 109 -2.03 -5.90 7.63
C LEU A 109 -2.51 -7.24 7.09
N PHE A 110 -3.50 -7.22 6.19
CA PHE A 110 -4.01 -8.43 5.55
C PHE A 110 -2.90 -9.16 4.78
N SER A 111 -2.09 -8.42 4.02
CA SER A 111 -0.96 -8.99 3.26
C SER A 111 0.12 -9.58 4.17
N LEU A 112 0.44 -8.93 5.29
CA LEU A 112 1.39 -9.43 6.29
C LEU A 112 0.88 -10.68 7.01
N CYS A 113 -0.39 -10.65 7.46
CA CYS A 113 -1.04 -11.79 8.10
C CYS A 113 -1.07 -13.01 7.17
N ARG A 114 -1.38 -12.81 5.88
CA ARG A 114 -1.33 -13.88 4.88
C ARG A 114 0.07 -14.46 4.70
N LYS A 115 1.09 -13.60 4.56
CA LYS A 115 2.49 -14.04 4.39
C LYS A 115 3.02 -14.80 5.62
N LYS A 116 2.44 -14.56 6.79
CA LYS A 116 2.78 -15.23 8.05
C LYS A 116 1.89 -16.44 8.34
N GLU A 117 1.05 -16.87 7.40
CA GLU A 117 0.08 -17.96 7.59
C GLU A 117 -0.75 -17.75 8.87
N ALA A 118 -1.11 -16.50 9.14
CA ALA A 118 -1.93 -16.18 10.29
C ALA A 118 -3.29 -16.86 10.14
N LYS A 119 -3.71 -17.53 11.21
CA LYS A 119 -5.00 -18.20 11.30
C LYS A 119 -6.03 -17.20 11.80
N ASP A 120 -7.20 -17.19 11.16
CA ASP A 120 -8.35 -16.45 11.67
C ASP A 120 -8.73 -16.98 13.06
N TRP A 121 -8.93 -16.09 14.03
CA TRP A 121 -9.19 -16.48 15.42
C TRP A 121 -10.58 -17.09 15.66
N PHE A 122 -11.54 -16.88 14.76
CA PHE A 122 -12.90 -17.37 14.90
C PHE A 122 -13.07 -18.78 14.31
N ASN A 123 -12.37 -19.09 13.22
CA ASN A 123 -12.53 -20.37 12.54
C ASN A 123 -11.23 -21.20 12.43
N GLY A 124 -10.08 -20.64 12.80
CA GLY A 124 -8.79 -21.33 12.77
C GLY A 124 -8.24 -21.61 11.37
N ILE A 125 -8.87 -21.06 10.33
CA ILE A 125 -8.50 -21.30 8.94
C ILE A 125 -7.44 -20.28 8.51
N ASN A 126 -6.50 -20.72 7.67
CA ASN A 126 -5.56 -19.82 7.01
C ASN A 126 -6.31 -18.78 6.18
N LEU A 127 -5.87 -17.53 6.26
CA LEU A 127 -6.40 -16.43 5.45
C LEU A 127 -6.11 -16.71 3.97
N ASN A 128 -7.08 -17.31 3.26
CA ASN A 128 -7.04 -17.58 1.83
C ASN A 128 -8.28 -16.95 1.14
N THR A 129 -8.16 -16.67 -0.15
CA THR A 129 -9.18 -16.00 -1.00
C THR A 129 -10.52 -16.74 -1.08
N GLY A 130 -10.63 -17.96 -0.54
CA GLY A 130 -11.89 -18.72 -0.46
C GLY A 130 -12.71 -18.48 0.81
N ASN A 131 -12.17 -17.78 1.81
CA ASN A 131 -12.84 -17.56 3.09
C ASN A 131 -13.43 -16.15 3.15
N HIS A 132 -14.42 -15.89 2.33
CA HIS A 132 -15.34 -14.79 2.59
C HIS A 132 -16.23 -15.24 3.75
N GLY A 133 -16.19 -14.51 4.86
CA GLY A 133 -17.12 -14.73 5.97
C GLY A 133 -18.54 -14.71 5.42
N SER A 134 -19.34 -15.73 5.76
CA SER A 134 -20.76 -15.73 5.49
C SER A 134 -21.37 -14.50 6.17
N GLU A 135 -21.96 -13.61 5.38
CA GLU A 135 -22.84 -12.55 5.86
C GLU A 135 -23.95 -13.19 6.71
N ASN A 136 -24.04 -12.77 7.97
CA ASN A 136 -25.25 -12.88 8.79
C ASN A 136 -25.65 -11.47 9.20
#